data_AF-A0A432JE24-F1
#
_entry.id   AF-A0A432JE24-F1
#
_cell.length_a   1.000
_cell.length_b   1.000
_cell.length_c   1.000
_cell.angle_alpha   90.00
_cell.angle_beta   90.00
_cell.angle_gamma   90.00
#
_symmetry.space_group_name_H-M   'P 1'
#
loop_
_entity.id
_entity.type
_entity.pdbx_description
1 polymer ?
#
loop_
_entity_poly.entity_id
_entity_poly.type
_entity_poly.pdbx_seq_one_letter_code
_entity_poly.pdbx_strand_id
1 'polypeptide(L)' 'GPIAFAGPPYVLSGQEVRPPQPAPLLGQHNADIYCDWLGYTKEELVKLYQTGII' A
#
# COMPACT_ATOMS: atom_id res chain seq x y z
N GLY A 1 1.53 20.26 -1.75
CA GLY A 1 0.25 20.92 -1.39
C GLY A 1 -0.89 19.91 -1.57
N PRO A 2 -2.08 20.16 -1.00
CA PRO A 2 -3.23 19.28 -1.18
C PRO A 2 -3.66 19.25 -2.67
N ILE A 3 -3.93 18.05 -3.18
CA ILE A 3 -4.36 17.81 -4.56
C ILE A 3 -5.75 17.20 -4.52
N ALA A 4 -6.68 17.73 -5.33
CA ALA A 4 -8.03 17.20 -5.45
C ALA A 4 -8.09 16.10 -6.51
N PHE A 5 -8.69 14.96 -6.17
CA PHE A 5 -8.94 13.85 -7.08
C PHE A 5 -10.44 13.71 -7.32
N ALA A 6 -10.81 13.32 -8.55
CA ALA A 6 -12.19 12.93 -8.82
C ALA A 6 -12.54 11.68 -8.00
N GLY A 7 -13.65 11.74 -7.27
CA GLY A 7 -14.20 10.59 -6.56
C GLY A 7 -14.77 9.54 -7.53
N PRO A 8 -15.32 8.43 -7.01
CA PRO A 8 -15.92 7.40 -7.84
C PRO A 8 -17.09 7.96 -8.69
N PRO A 9 -17.26 7.50 -9.94
CA PRO A 9 -18.23 8.07 -10.89
C PRO A 9 -19.70 7.78 -10.53
N TYR A 10 -19.95 6.83 -9.64
CA TYR A 10 -21.27 6.50 -9.12
C TYR A 10 -21.14 5.95 -7.70
N VAL A 11 -22.21 6.05 -6.92
CA VAL A 11 -22.31 5.50 -5.57
C VAL A 11 -23.40 4.44 -5.57
N LEU A 12 -23.10 3.27 -5.01
CA LEU A 12 -24.09 2.22 -4.84
C LEU A 12 -24.84 2.44 -3.52
N SER A 13 -26.18 2.41 -3.58
CA SER A 13 -27.02 2.53 -2.39
C SER A 13 -26.68 1.44 -1.38
N GLY A 14 -26.33 1.85 -0.15
CA GLY A 14 -25.95 0.94 0.94
C GLY A 14 -24.48 0.53 0.97
N GLN A 15 -23.61 1.11 0.13
CA GLN A 15 -22.16 0.94 0.20
C GLN A 15 -21.48 2.24 0.64
N GLU A 16 -20.63 2.16 1.66
CA GLU A 16 -19.80 3.30 2.06
C GLU A 16 -18.62 3.45 1.11
N VAL A 17 -18.47 4.64 0.54
CA VAL A 17 -17.28 5.00 -0.24
C VAL A 17 -16.18 5.35 0.75
N ARG A 18 -15.05 4.65 0.67
CA ARG A 18 -13.88 4.98 1.50
C ARG A 18 -13.40 6.40 1.17
N PRO A 19 -13.01 7.19 2.19
CA PRO A 19 -12.42 8.50 1.96
C PRO A 19 -11.16 8.37 1.10
N PRO A 20 -10.88 9.34 0.23
CA PRO A 20 -9.68 9.34 -0.58
C PRO A 20 -8.44 9.38 0.32
N GLN A 21 -7.53 8.44 0.11
CA GLN A 21 -6.24 8.36 0.78
C GLN A 21 -5.13 8.63 -0.25
N PRO A 22 -3.99 9.19 0.16
CA PRO A 22 -2.87 9.41 -0.75
C PRO A 22 -2.43 8.09 -1.39
N ALA A 23 -1.92 8.17 -2.62
CA ALA A 23 -1.30 7.02 -3.26
C ALA A 23 -0.13 6.53 -2.39
N PRO A 24 0.00 5.21 -2.19
CA PRO A 24 1.10 4.67 -1.40
C PRO A 24 2.44 4.99 -2.05
N LEU A 25 3.46 5.22 -1.21
CA LEU A 25 4.83 5.38 -1.69
C LEU A 25 5.39 4.05 -2.18
N LEU A 26 6.40 4.12 -3.05
CA LEU A 26 7.16 2.93 -3.46
C LEU A 26 7.72 2.25 -2.21
N GLY A 27 7.34 0.99 -2.00
CA GLY A 27 7.78 0.17 -0.87
C GLY A 27 7.07 0.42 0.45
N GLN A 28 6.05 1.30 0.53
CA GLN A 28 5.38 1.67 1.79
C GLN A 28 4.84 0.47 2.58
N HIS A 29 4.37 -0.58 1.89
CA HIS A 29 3.77 -1.76 2.52
C HIS A 29 4.62 -3.03 2.36
N ASN A 30 5.90 -2.91 1.96
CA ASN A 30 6.75 -4.09 1.77
C ASN A 30 6.91 -4.87 3.08
N ALA A 31 7.14 -4.19 4.20
CA ALA A 31 7.28 -4.84 5.50
C ALA A 31 6.01 -5.62 5.91
N ASP A 32 4.83 -5.01 5.76
CA ASP A 32 3.57 -5.65 6.14
C ASP A 32 3.28 -6.88 5.27
N ILE A 33 3.51 -6.78 3.96
CA ILE A 33 3.25 -7.91 3.04
C ILE A 33 4.29 -9.02 3.22
N TYR A 34 5.58 -8.70 3.26
CA TYR A 34 6.63 -9.71 3.37
C TYR A 34 6.69 -10.32 4.78
N CYS A 35 6.63 -9.51 5.84
CA CYS A 35 6.74 -10.03 7.20
C CYS A 35 5.41 -10.57 7.74
N ASP A 36 4.29 -9.86 7.58
CA ASP A 36 3.04 -10.27 8.24
C ASP A 36 2.23 -11.27 7.41
N TRP A 37 2.24 -11.16 6.08
CA TRP A 37 1.40 -12.02 5.23
C TRP A 37 2.19 -13.22 4.69
N LEU A 38 3.44 -13.00 4.31
CA LEU A 38 4.31 -14.04 3.75
C LEU A 38 5.22 -14.70 4.79
N GLY A 39 5.33 -14.13 6.00
CA GLY A 39 6.08 -14.72 7.11
C GLY A 39 7.60 -14.60 6.98
N TYR A 40 8.12 -13.71 6.13
CA TYR A 40 9.55 -13.45 6.03
C TYR A 40 10.08 -12.75 7.28
N THR A 41 11.31 -13.09 7.67
CA THR A 41 11.95 -12.35 8.75
C THR A 41 12.48 -11.00 8.27
N LYS A 42 12.71 -10.08 9.19
CA LYS A 42 13.27 -8.76 8.86
C LYS A 42 14.64 -8.87 8.20
N GLU A 43 15.42 -9.90 8.54
CA GLU A 43 16.73 -10.13 7.93
C GLU A 43 16.62 -10.54 6.45
N GLU A 44 15.58 -11.31 6.09
CA GLU A 44 15.32 -11.70 4.70
C GLU A 44 14.82 -10.51 3.88
N LEU A 45 14.00 -9.65 4.46
CA LEU A 45 13.55 -8.40 3.83
C LEU A 45 14.73 -7.47 3.51
N VAL A 46 15.70 -7.36 4.42
CA VAL A 46 16.94 -6.60 4.17
C VAL A 46 17.75 -7.18 3.01
N LYS A 47 17.82 -8.52 2.88
CA LYS A 47 18.50 -9.15 1.73
C LYS A 47 17.79 -8.85 0.40
N LEU A 48 16.45 -8.85 0.37
CA LEU A 48 15.68 -8.49 -0.81
C LEU A 48 15.94 -7.03 -1.23
N TYR A 49 16.02 -6.13 -0.26
CA TYR A 49 16.37 -4.73 -0.50
C TYR A 49 17.81 -4.57 -1.01
N GLN A 50 18.77 -5.27 -0.39
CA GLN A 50 20.19 -5.23 -0.77
C GLN A 50 20.45 -5.82 -2.17
N THR A 51 19.61 -6.74 -2.61
CA THR A 51 19.70 -7.36 -3.94
C THR A 51 18.94 -6.58 -5.02
N GLY A 52 18.26 -5.49 -4.66
CA GLY A 52 17.52 -4.64 -5.60
C GLY A 52 16.24 -5.26 -6.15
N ILE A 53 15.70 -6.27 -5.45
CA ILE A 53 14.43 -6.93 -5.83
C ILE A 53 13.24 -6.06 -5.39
N ILE A 54 13.38 -5.34 -4.27
CA ILE A 54 12.36 -4.45 -3.68
C ILE A 54 12.95 -3.12 -3.23
#